data_AF-K4GIM5-F1
#
_entry.id   AF-K4GIM5-F1
#
_cell.length_a   1.000
_cell.length_b   1.000
_cell.length_c   1.000
_cell.angle_alpha   90.00
_cell.angle_beta   90.00
_cell.angle_gamma   90.00
#
_symmetry.space_group_name_H-M   'P 1'
#
loop_
_entity.id
_entity.type
_entity.pdbx_description
1 polymer ?
#
loop_
_entity_poly.entity_id
_entity_poly.type
_entity_poly.pdbx_seq_one_letter_code
_entity_poly.pdbx_strand_id
1 'polypeptide(L)'
;MVMKLGYWDIRGLAQPIRLLLEYTETPYEEKLYSVGEAPEYDRGSWLKEKFTLGLDFPNLPYLIDGDVKIVQSNAIMRYIARKHGLCGEVEDEKIRVDVIENQCMDFRMEFFRVCYSPDFVKLKPGYVEKLPDLLKQFSTFLSEKPWFAGEKITFVDFLLYEVLDEHLIFEAKSLDEFKNLQAFFKRFEALEKISAYMKSDRFMKGPINNKIAKWGNTK
;
A
#
# COMPACT_ATOMS: atom_id res chain seq x y z
N MET A 1 7.70 19.40 13.23
CA MET A 1 7.35 19.89 11.87
C MET A 1 6.34 18.92 11.29
N VAL A 2 5.43 19.39 10.44
CA VAL A 2 4.43 18.54 9.79
C VAL A 2 5.10 17.83 8.61
N MET A 3 4.93 16.52 8.48
CA MET A 3 5.48 15.77 7.34
C MET A 3 4.69 16.09 6.06
N LYS A 4 5.34 16.07 4.90
CA LYS A 4 4.66 16.23 3.61
C LYS A 4 4.78 14.96 2.78
N LEU A 5 3.65 14.30 2.54
CA LEU A 5 3.54 13.15 1.65
C LEU A 5 3.10 13.61 0.26
N GLY A 6 3.88 13.29 -0.77
CA GLY A 6 3.52 13.59 -2.16
C GLY A 6 3.18 12.33 -2.94
N TYR A 7 2.00 12.29 -3.56
CA TYR A 7 1.60 11.19 -4.43
C TYR A 7 0.52 11.61 -5.43
N TRP A 8 0.13 10.70 -6.32
CA TRP A 8 -1.04 10.89 -7.16
C TRP A 8 -2.34 10.88 -6.32
N ASP A 9 -3.39 11.55 -6.79
CA ASP A 9 -4.76 11.51 -6.25
C ASP A 9 -5.45 10.16 -6.52
N ILE A 10 -4.81 9.09 -6.06
CA ILE A 10 -5.22 7.67 -6.12
C ILE A 10 -4.71 6.96 -4.85
N ARG A 11 -5.26 5.78 -4.52
CA ARG A 11 -4.73 4.94 -3.43
C ARG A 11 -3.29 4.54 -3.71
N GLY A 12 -3.09 3.70 -4.73
CA GLY A 12 -1.80 3.22 -5.22
C GLY A 12 -0.79 2.90 -4.12
N LEU A 13 0.47 3.24 -4.37
CA LEU A 13 1.58 2.93 -3.46
C LEU A 13 1.60 3.77 -2.17
N ALA A 14 0.79 4.83 -2.09
CA ALA A 14 0.78 5.71 -0.93
C ALA A 14 -0.23 5.28 0.14
N GLN A 15 -1.21 4.44 -0.19
CA GLN A 15 -2.23 4.05 0.78
C GLN A 15 -1.68 3.36 2.03
N PRO A 16 -0.68 2.45 1.96
CA PRO A 16 -0.03 1.92 3.17
C PRO A 16 0.65 3.00 4.02
N ILE A 17 1.21 4.02 3.36
CA ILE A 17 1.89 5.15 4.02
C ILE A 17 0.86 6.00 4.77
N ARG A 18 -0.28 6.31 4.14
CA ARG A 18 -1.39 7.04 4.77
C ARG A 18 -1.91 6.30 6.00
N LEU A 19 -2.17 4.99 5.87
CA LEU A 19 -2.61 4.15 6.98
C LEU A 19 -1.59 4.15 8.14
N LEU A 20 -0.29 4.09 7.84
CA LEU A 20 0.77 4.10 8.85
C LEU A 20 0.91 5.47 9.53
N LEU A 21 0.80 6.57 8.78
CA LEU A 21 0.82 7.93 9.33
C LEU A 21 -0.37 8.16 10.28
N GLU A 22 -1.57 7.72 9.89
CA GLU A 22 -2.77 7.80 10.73
C GLU A 22 -2.66 6.91 11.97
N TYR A 23 -2.16 5.68 11.82
CA TYR A 23 -1.95 4.77 12.95
C TYR A 23 -0.94 5.29 13.98
N THR A 24 0.13 5.93 13.50
CA THR A 24 1.17 6.52 14.37
C THR A 24 0.81 7.92 14.86
N GLU A 25 -0.36 8.44 14.47
CA GLU A 25 -0.83 9.80 14.76
C GLU A 25 0.20 10.87 14.35
N THR A 26 0.99 10.58 13.31
CA THR A 26 2.02 11.48 12.80
C THR A 26 1.34 12.63 12.05
N PRO A 27 1.52 13.90 12.45
CA PRO A 27 0.96 15.02 11.71
C PRO A 27 1.56 15.12 10.30
N TYR A 28 0.71 15.08 9.28
CA TYR A 28 1.13 15.17 7.89
C TYR A 28 0.15 15.97 7.04
N GLU A 29 0.67 16.52 5.94
CA GLU A 29 -0.08 17.10 4.84
C GLU A 29 0.19 16.31 3.56
N GLU A 30 -0.82 16.22 2.68
CA GLU A 30 -0.67 15.58 1.39
C GLU A 30 -0.59 16.59 0.25
N LYS A 31 0.40 16.42 -0.62
CA LYS A 31 0.43 17.02 -1.95
C LYS A 31 -0.04 15.99 -2.96
N LEU A 32 -1.30 16.14 -3.37
CA LEU A 32 -1.90 15.31 -4.41
C LEU A 32 -1.64 15.89 -5.79
N TYR A 33 -1.12 15.04 -6.68
CA TYR A 33 -0.99 15.33 -8.10
C TYR A 33 -2.09 14.60 -8.87
N SER A 34 -2.62 15.20 -9.93
CA SER A 34 -3.62 14.56 -10.78
C SER A 34 -3.07 14.33 -12.18
N VAL A 35 -3.48 13.22 -12.77
CA VAL A 35 -3.29 12.94 -14.20
C VAL A 35 -4.48 13.50 -14.97
N GLY A 36 -4.20 14.19 -16.08
CA GLY A 36 -5.21 14.71 -17.00
C GLY A 36 -6.10 13.61 -17.60
N GLU A 37 -7.10 14.02 -18.37
CA GLU A 37 -8.01 13.07 -19.03
C GLU A 37 -7.35 12.37 -20.22
N ALA A 38 -8.00 11.31 -20.68
CA ALA A 38 -7.62 10.62 -21.92
C ALA A 38 -7.92 11.51 -23.15
N PRO A 39 -7.16 11.36 -24.25
CA PRO A 39 -6.04 10.43 -24.44
C PRO A 39 -4.68 10.94 -23.96
N GLU A 40 -4.55 12.20 -23.55
CA GLU A 40 -3.27 12.84 -23.27
C GLU A 40 -2.63 12.39 -21.95
N TYR A 41 -3.46 12.09 -20.93
CA TYR A 41 -3.02 11.70 -19.59
C TYR A 41 -1.92 12.63 -19.05
N ASP A 42 -2.15 13.96 -19.11
CA ASP A 42 -1.14 14.95 -18.74
C ASP A 42 -0.64 14.73 -17.30
N ARG A 43 0.68 14.73 -17.15
CA ARG A 43 1.38 14.60 -15.85
C ARG A 43 2.05 15.91 -15.44
N GLY A 44 1.72 17.02 -16.10
CA GLY A 44 2.36 18.31 -15.92
C GLY A 44 2.34 18.82 -14.48
N SER A 45 1.30 18.50 -13.71
CA SER A 45 1.19 18.84 -12.29
C SER A 45 2.39 18.34 -11.46
N TRP A 46 2.84 17.11 -11.73
CA TRP A 46 4.03 16.53 -11.10
C TRP A 46 5.32 16.96 -11.80
N LEU A 47 5.35 16.89 -13.14
CA LEU A 47 6.58 17.11 -13.91
C LEU A 47 7.18 18.50 -13.69
N LYS A 48 6.35 19.51 -13.41
CA LYS A 48 6.79 20.87 -13.06
C LYS A 48 7.53 20.94 -11.72
N GLU A 49 7.13 20.15 -10.73
CA GLU A 49 7.72 20.17 -9.38
C GLU A 49 8.84 19.12 -9.21
N LYS A 50 8.84 18.05 -10.03
CA LYS A 50 9.69 16.85 -9.89
C LYS A 50 11.14 17.14 -9.50
N PHE A 51 11.80 18.06 -10.20
CA PHE A 51 13.22 18.38 -9.99
C PHE A 51 13.47 19.59 -9.08
N THR A 52 12.42 20.17 -8.48
CA THR A 52 12.52 21.36 -7.62
C THR A 52 12.51 21.04 -6.12
N LEU A 53 12.19 19.80 -5.77
CA LEU A 53 11.99 19.37 -4.38
C LEU A 53 13.27 18.93 -3.66
N GLY A 54 14.41 18.87 -4.37
CA GLY A 54 15.69 18.41 -3.81
C GLY A 54 15.72 16.91 -3.46
N LEU A 55 14.95 16.08 -4.17
CA LEU A 55 14.95 14.63 -4.00
C LEU A 55 16.16 14.02 -4.74
N ASP A 56 16.88 13.08 -4.13
CA ASP A 56 18.04 12.41 -4.75
C ASP A 56 17.64 11.58 -5.99
N PHE A 57 16.51 10.87 -5.90
CA PHE A 57 15.92 10.11 -7.00
C PHE A 57 14.46 10.53 -7.21
N PRO A 58 14.19 11.66 -7.90
CA PRO A 58 12.85 12.24 -7.99
C PRO A 58 11.77 11.25 -8.45
N ASN A 59 10.87 10.88 -7.52
CA ASN A 59 9.84 9.88 -7.75
C ASN A 59 8.61 10.12 -6.86
N LEU A 60 7.53 9.38 -7.12
CA LEU A 60 6.32 9.31 -6.29
C LEU A 60 6.12 7.86 -5.80
N PRO A 61 5.79 7.63 -4.51
CA PRO A 61 5.63 8.63 -3.47
C PRO A 61 6.96 9.23 -2.99
N TYR A 62 6.87 10.44 -2.45
CA TYR A 62 7.94 11.06 -1.66
C TYR A 62 7.42 11.46 -0.27
N LEU A 63 8.30 11.51 0.73
CA LEU A 63 8.06 12.07 2.05
C LEU A 63 9.13 13.12 2.36
N ILE A 64 8.71 14.29 2.83
CA ILE A 64 9.60 15.34 3.34
C ILE A 64 9.30 15.55 4.82
N ASP A 65 10.33 15.45 5.66
CA ASP A 65 10.29 15.75 7.09
C ASP A 65 11.49 16.63 7.47
N GLY A 66 11.29 17.94 7.50
CA GLY A 66 12.38 18.91 7.64
C GLY A 66 13.40 18.76 6.52
N ASP A 67 14.66 18.50 6.88
CA ASP A 67 15.74 18.29 5.93
C ASP A 67 15.73 16.90 5.30
N VAL A 68 15.04 15.94 5.92
CA VAL A 68 14.95 14.56 5.45
C VAL A 68 14.00 14.46 4.27
N LYS A 69 14.50 13.94 3.14
CA LYS A 69 13.75 13.77 1.90
C LYS A 69 13.88 12.32 1.43
N ILE A 70 12.76 11.62 1.33
CA ILE A 70 12.74 10.18 1.08
C ILE A 70 11.83 9.91 -0.11
N VAL A 71 12.27 9.00 -0.97
CA VAL A 71 11.50 8.41 -2.07
C VAL A 71 11.51 6.89 -1.90
N GLN A 72 10.73 6.18 -2.72
CA GLN A 72 10.45 4.74 -2.58
C GLN A 72 9.51 4.45 -1.41
N SER A 73 8.36 3.82 -1.70
CA SER A 73 7.33 3.53 -0.71
C SER A 73 7.86 2.75 0.49
N ASN A 74 8.64 1.69 0.24
CA ASN A 74 9.18 0.85 1.31
C ASN A 74 10.21 1.59 2.19
N ALA A 75 11.03 2.47 1.62
CA ALA A 75 11.95 3.30 2.39
C ALA A 75 11.21 4.31 3.28
N ILE A 76 10.14 4.92 2.75
CA ILE A 76 9.24 5.81 3.50
C ILE A 76 8.58 5.04 4.66
N MET A 77 8.01 3.87 4.38
CA MET A 77 7.39 3.01 5.40
C MET A 77 8.37 2.65 6.52
N ARG A 78 9.59 2.19 6.17
CA ARG A 78 10.64 1.87 7.15
C ARG A 78 11.09 3.09 7.94
N TYR A 79 11.14 4.28 7.33
CA TYR A 79 11.50 5.50 8.04
C TYR A 79 10.49 5.86 9.12
N ILE A 80 9.20 5.86 8.79
CA ILE A 80 8.12 6.10 9.76
C ILE A 80 8.18 4.98 10.82
N ALA A 81 8.25 3.72 10.42
CA ALA A 81 8.28 2.57 11.32
C ALA A 81 9.41 2.65 12.35
N ARG A 82 10.62 3.05 11.96
CA ARG A 82 11.76 3.19 12.88
C ARG A 82 11.53 4.25 13.96
N LYS A 83 10.79 5.31 13.66
CA LYS A 83 10.46 6.34 14.66
C LYS A 83 9.49 5.86 15.74
N HIS A 84 8.76 4.77 15.47
CA HIS A 84 7.70 4.26 16.32
C HIS A 84 7.94 2.81 16.79
N GLY A 85 9.12 2.23 16.52
CA GLY A 85 9.44 0.85 16.92
C GLY A 85 8.68 -0.24 16.16
N LEU A 86 8.28 0.00 14.91
CA LEU A 86 7.41 -0.89 14.12
C LEU A 86 8.17 -1.74 13.08
N CYS A 87 9.43 -2.10 13.34
CA CYS A 87 10.31 -2.81 12.39
C CYS A 87 10.62 -4.27 12.77
N GLY A 88 10.01 -4.80 13.83
CA GLY A 88 10.48 -6.04 14.48
C GLY A 88 11.62 -5.77 15.46
N GLU A 89 11.58 -6.42 16.61
CA GLU A 89 12.51 -6.19 17.72
C GLU A 89 13.61 -7.25 17.74
N VAL A 90 13.24 -8.52 17.56
CA VAL A 90 14.15 -9.67 17.55
C VAL A 90 14.43 -10.17 16.12
N GLU A 91 15.48 -10.98 15.98
CA GLU A 91 15.96 -11.41 14.65
C GLU A 91 14.90 -12.15 13.84
N ASP A 92 14.11 -13.03 14.47
CA ASP A 92 13.02 -13.74 13.79
C ASP A 92 11.98 -12.77 13.21
N GLU A 93 11.57 -11.75 13.98
CA GLU A 93 10.61 -10.74 13.52
C GLU A 93 11.19 -9.92 12.36
N LYS A 94 12.48 -9.57 12.42
CA LYS A 94 13.16 -8.83 11.34
C LYS A 94 13.23 -9.63 10.05
N ILE A 95 13.57 -10.92 10.14
CA ILE A 95 13.55 -11.84 8.99
C ILE A 95 12.15 -11.88 8.39
N ARG A 96 11.11 -12.01 9.23
CA ARG A 96 9.72 -12.05 8.77
C ARG A 96 9.28 -10.75 8.11
N VAL A 97 9.65 -9.61 8.68
CA VAL A 97 9.45 -8.28 8.10
C VAL A 97 10.10 -8.17 6.72
N ASP A 98 11.37 -8.55 6.60
CA ASP A 98 12.11 -8.45 5.34
C ASP A 98 11.52 -9.36 4.26
N VAL A 99 11.14 -10.59 4.60
CA VAL A 99 10.48 -11.51 3.67
C VAL A 99 9.13 -10.97 3.20
N ILE A 100 8.28 -10.51 4.13
CA ILE A 100 6.95 -10.02 3.76
C ILE A 100 7.00 -8.72 2.98
N GLU A 101 7.90 -7.79 3.31
CA GLU A 101 8.04 -6.55 2.55
C GLU A 101 8.31 -6.85 1.06
N ASN A 102 9.23 -7.77 0.77
CA ASN A 102 9.63 -8.12 -0.59
C ASN A 102 8.56 -8.97 -1.29
N GLN A 103 8.02 -9.99 -0.62
CA GLN A 103 6.97 -10.84 -1.19
C GLN A 103 5.68 -10.06 -1.49
N CYS A 104 5.33 -9.10 -0.62
CA CYS A 104 4.18 -8.22 -0.83
C CYS A 104 4.38 -7.32 -2.06
N MET A 105 5.60 -6.82 -2.28
CA MET A 105 5.93 -6.03 -3.47
C MET A 105 5.84 -6.86 -4.74
N ASP A 106 6.38 -8.09 -4.75
CA ASP A 106 6.28 -8.97 -5.93
C ASP A 106 4.82 -9.30 -6.26
N PHE A 107 4.01 -9.62 -5.25
CA PHE A 107 2.58 -9.88 -5.42
C PHE A 107 1.83 -8.66 -5.97
N ARG A 108 2.09 -7.47 -5.42
CA ARG A 108 1.52 -6.20 -5.91
C ARG A 108 1.94 -5.93 -7.37
N MET A 109 3.21 -6.16 -7.71
CA MET A 109 3.71 -5.90 -9.06
C MET A 109 3.12 -6.87 -10.09
N GLU A 110 2.88 -8.13 -9.72
CA GLU A 110 2.16 -9.08 -10.57
C GLU A 110 0.72 -8.60 -10.82
N PHE A 111 0.01 -8.19 -9.77
CA PHE A 111 -1.34 -7.64 -9.88
C PHE A 111 -1.39 -6.40 -10.78
N PHE A 112 -0.48 -5.46 -10.57
CA PHE A 112 -0.41 -4.23 -11.37
C PHE A 112 -0.13 -4.52 -12.85
N ARG A 113 0.72 -5.51 -13.18
CA ARG A 113 0.96 -5.91 -14.58
C ARG A 113 -0.35 -6.35 -15.26
N VAL A 114 -1.21 -7.07 -14.54
CA VAL A 114 -2.54 -7.45 -15.06
C VAL A 114 -3.43 -6.23 -15.24
N CYS A 115 -3.57 -5.39 -14.20
CA CYS A 115 -4.46 -4.23 -14.22
C CYS A 115 -4.11 -3.16 -15.25
N TYR A 116 -2.82 -2.98 -15.57
CA TYR A 116 -2.38 -1.98 -16.57
C TYR A 116 -2.23 -2.55 -17.98
N SER A 117 -2.35 -3.87 -18.16
CA SER A 117 -2.21 -4.49 -19.48
C SER A 117 -3.38 -4.13 -20.40
N PRO A 118 -3.14 -3.78 -21.68
CA PRO A 118 -4.20 -3.63 -22.67
C PRO A 118 -5.01 -4.92 -22.88
N ASP A 119 -4.42 -6.08 -22.57
CA ASP A 119 -5.06 -7.41 -22.63
C ASP A 119 -5.72 -7.83 -21.30
N PHE A 120 -6.01 -6.89 -20.39
CA PHE A 120 -6.59 -7.16 -19.07
C PHE A 120 -7.72 -8.22 -19.06
N VAL A 121 -8.68 -8.10 -19.98
CA VAL A 121 -9.82 -9.04 -20.08
C VAL A 121 -9.37 -10.48 -20.34
N LYS A 122 -8.30 -10.68 -21.11
CA LYS A 122 -7.73 -12.01 -21.39
C LYS A 122 -6.88 -12.53 -20.24
N LEU A 123 -6.17 -11.64 -19.54
CA LEU A 123 -5.25 -12.00 -18.46
C LEU A 123 -5.96 -12.26 -17.12
N LYS A 124 -7.08 -11.55 -16.85
CA LYS A 124 -7.80 -11.66 -15.57
C LYS A 124 -8.16 -13.10 -15.19
N PRO A 125 -8.75 -13.94 -16.06
CA PRO A 125 -9.13 -15.30 -15.68
C PRO A 125 -7.95 -16.14 -15.16
N GLY A 126 -6.81 -16.11 -15.87
CA GLY A 126 -5.61 -16.85 -15.46
C GLY A 126 -4.95 -16.31 -14.20
N TYR A 127 -5.11 -15.02 -13.90
CA TYR A 127 -4.69 -14.45 -12.62
C TYR A 127 -5.59 -14.92 -11.47
N VAL A 128 -6.91 -14.85 -11.66
CA VAL A 128 -7.90 -15.29 -10.66
C VAL A 128 -7.76 -16.78 -10.35
N GLU A 129 -7.47 -17.61 -11.35
CA GLU A 129 -7.22 -19.05 -11.17
C GLU A 129 -6.03 -19.34 -10.24
N LYS A 130 -4.96 -18.53 -10.33
CA LYS A 130 -3.74 -18.69 -9.50
C LYS A 130 -3.83 -18.04 -8.13
N LEU A 131 -4.76 -17.09 -7.96
CA LEU A 131 -4.86 -16.26 -6.77
C LEU A 131 -5.00 -17.08 -5.46
N PRO A 132 -5.79 -18.17 -5.38
CA PRO A 132 -5.86 -18.98 -4.17
C PRO A 132 -4.51 -19.55 -3.73
N ASP A 133 -3.68 -20.03 -4.66
CA ASP A 133 -2.35 -20.59 -4.34
C ASP A 133 -1.37 -19.52 -3.86
N LEU A 134 -1.48 -18.29 -4.37
CA LEU A 134 -0.71 -17.14 -3.89
C LEU A 134 -1.15 -16.75 -2.46
N LEU A 135 -2.46 -16.66 -2.22
CA LEU A 135 -3.01 -16.31 -0.91
C LEU A 135 -2.75 -17.37 0.15
N LYS A 136 -2.73 -18.65 -0.24
CA LYS A 136 -2.36 -19.76 0.64
C LYS A 136 -0.95 -19.62 1.20
N GLN A 137 0.00 -19.06 0.45
CA GLN A 137 1.36 -18.81 0.93
C GLN A 137 1.36 -17.77 2.06
N PHE A 138 0.63 -16.66 1.90
CA PHE A 138 0.48 -15.65 2.96
C PHE A 138 -0.27 -16.20 4.18
N SER A 139 -1.35 -16.95 3.95
CA SER A 139 -2.09 -17.62 5.04
C SER A 139 -1.20 -18.58 5.83
N THR A 140 -0.38 -19.39 5.13
CA THR A 140 0.56 -20.33 5.76
C THR A 140 1.65 -19.59 6.52
N PHE A 141 2.17 -18.50 5.97
CA PHE A 141 3.20 -17.68 6.62
C PHE A 141 2.70 -16.96 7.87
N LEU A 142 1.47 -16.43 7.83
CA LEU A 142 0.79 -15.86 9.01
C LEU A 142 0.58 -16.93 10.08
N SER A 143 0.18 -18.13 9.67
CA SER A 143 -0.08 -19.26 10.57
C SER A 143 -1.11 -18.84 11.63
N GLU A 144 -0.77 -18.99 12.91
CA GLU A 144 -1.60 -18.63 14.07
C GLU A 144 -1.29 -17.23 14.64
N LYS A 145 -0.31 -16.51 14.08
CA LYS A 145 0.10 -15.20 14.60
C LYS A 145 -0.97 -14.13 14.33
N PRO A 146 -1.13 -13.15 15.23
CA PRO A 146 -2.06 -12.04 14.99
C PRO A 146 -1.58 -11.07 13.91
N TRP A 147 -0.26 -10.94 13.74
CA TRP A 147 0.41 -10.05 12.77
C TRP A 147 1.52 -10.79 12.04
N PHE A 148 1.93 -10.28 10.88
CA PHE A 148 2.85 -10.99 9.98
C PHE A 148 4.25 -11.13 10.55
N ALA A 149 4.72 -10.16 11.36
CA ALA A 149 6.00 -10.27 12.05
C ALA A 149 5.94 -11.16 13.30
N GLY A 150 4.79 -11.26 13.99
CA GLY A 150 4.70 -11.91 15.29
C GLY A 150 3.48 -11.48 16.09
N GLU A 151 3.68 -11.28 17.39
CA GLU A 151 2.63 -10.83 18.32
C GLU A 151 2.34 -9.32 18.24
N LYS A 152 3.29 -8.54 17.74
CA LYS A 152 3.19 -7.09 17.58
C LYS A 152 3.02 -6.70 16.12
N ILE A 153 2.22 -5.67 15.88
CA ILE A 153 2.06 -5.08 14.56
C ILE A 153 3.35 -4.37 14.12
N THR A 154 3.63 -4.45 12.83
CA THR A 154 4.77 -3.79 12.17
C THR A 154 4.33 -3.13 10.88
N PHE A 155 5.20 -2.37 10.23
CA PHE A 155 4.84 -1.66 9.00
C PHE A 155 4.44 -2.60 7.84
N VAL A 156 4.85 -3.86 7.86
CA VAL A 156 4.52 -4.82 6.79
C VAL A 156 3.06 -5.26 6.83
N ASP A 157 2.41 -5.19 8.00
CA ASP A 157 0.97 -5.44 8.12
C ASP A 157 0.15 -4.40 7.34
N PHE A 158 0.64 -3.15 7.24
CA PHE A 158 0.01 -2.07 6.47
C PHE A 158 0.19 -2.28 4.96
N LEU A 159 1.38 -2.72 4.54
CA LEU A 159 1.65 -3.07 3.14
C LEU A 159 0.72 -4.19 2.68
N LEU A 160 0.65 -5.25 3.49
CA LEU A 160 -0.09 -6.45 3.14
C LEU A 160 -1.60 -6.27 3.27
N TYR A 161 -2.08 -5.52 4.27
CA TYR A 161 -3.50 -5.13 4.35
C TYR A 161 -3.95 -4.47 3.04
N GLU A 162 -3.23 -3.45 2.56
CA GLU A 162 -3.62 -2.75 1.34
C GLU A 162 -3.64 -3.68 0.12
N VAL A 163 -2.59 -4.49 -0.06
CA VAL A 163 -2.54 -5.40 -1.22
C VAL A 163 -3.68 -6.41 -1.15
N LEU A 164 -3.98 -6.97 0.02
CA LEU A 164 -5.08 -7.91 0.14
C LEU A 164 -6.45 -7.21 -0.03
N ASP A 165 -6.62 -5.95 0.38
CA ASP A 165 -7.86 -5.18 0.21
C ASP A 165 -8.13 -4.92 -1.28
N GLU A 166 -7.09 -4.53 -2.03
CA GLU A 166 -7.15 -4.43 -3.48
C GLU A 166 -7.62 -5.75 -4.13
N HIS A 167 -7.18 -6.90 -3.62
CA HIS A 167 -7.59 -8.22 -4.12
C HIS A 167 -9.02 -8.61 -3.73
N LEU A 168 -9.49 -8.23 -2.54
CA LEU A 168 -10.90 -8.39 -2.16
C LEU A 168 -11.81 -7.55 -3.06
N ILE A 169 -11.40 -6.33 -3.40
CA ILE A 169 -12.17 -5.49 -4.33
C ILE A 169 -12.13 -6.09 -5.75
N PHE A 170 -11.00 -6.70 -6.14
CA PHE A 170 -10.83 -7.35 -7.45
C PHE A 170 -11.63 -8.65 -7.62
N GLU A 171 -11.66 -9.47 -6.56
CA GLU A 171 -12.30 -10.78 -6.47
C GLU A 171 -12.84 -10.97 -5.03
N ALA A 172 -14.12 -10.68 -4.84
CA ALA A 172 -14.75 -10.55 -3.52
C ALA A 172 -14.65 -11.80 -2.62
N LYS A 173 -14.52 -12.98 -3.23
CA LYS A 173 -14.44 -14.27 -2.53
C LYS A 173 -13.01 -14.78 -2.36
N SER A 174 -12.00 -13.99 -2.74
CA SER A 174 -10.60 -14.40 -2.74
C SER A 174 -10.09 -14.85 -1.37
N LEU A 175 -10.68 -14.36 -0.26
CA LEU A 175 -10.29 -14.73 1.10
C LEU A 175 -11.22 -15.74 1.79
N ASP A 176 -12.27 -16.25 1.14
CA ASP A 176 -13.29 -17.09 1.78
C ASP A 176 -12.72 -18.38 2.40
N GLU A 177 -11.65 -18.92 1.81
CA GLU A 177 -11.00 -20.15 2.27
C GLU A 177 -9.96 -19.91 3.37
N PHE A 178 -9.57 -18.65 3.63
CA PHE A 178 -8.44 -18.29 4.49
C PHE A 178 -8.91 -17.56 5.76
N LYS A 179 -9.46 -18.33 6.71
CA LYS A 179 -10.01 -17.80 7.98
C LYS A 179 -9.03 -16.91 8.76
N ASN A 180 -7.73 -17.23 8.75
CA ASN A 180 -6.73 -16.42 9.45
C ASN A 180 -6.46 -15.08 8.75
N LEU A 181 -6.50 -15.02 7.41
CA LEU A 181 -6.43 -13.76 6.67
C LEU A 181 -7.69 -12.92 6.90
N GLN A 182 -8.89 -13.53 6.91
CA GLN A 182 -10.12 -12.83 7.28
C GLN A 182 -10.05 -12.28 8.72
N ALA A 183 -9.46 -13.02 9.65
CA ALA A 183 -9.27 -12.56 11.02
C ALA A 183 -8.25 -11.40 11.10
N PHE A 184 -7.18 -11.44 10.32
CA PHE A 184 -6.21 -10.35 10.17
C PHE A 184 -6.89 -9.06 9.68
N PHE A 185 -7.74 -9.14 8.64
CA PHE A 185 -8.51 -7.99 8.16
C PHE A 185 -9.36 -7.34 9.24
N LYS A 186 -10.19 -8.16 9.90
CA LYS A 186 -11.06 -7.69 10.97
C LYS A 186 -10.26 -7.05 12.10
N ARG A 187 -9.09 -7.61 12.43
CA ARG A 187 -8.21 -7.07 13.47
C ARG A 187 -7.60 -5.73 13.06
N PHE A 188 -7.10 -5.62 11.83
CA PHE A 188 -6.49 -4.40 11.32
C PHE A 188 -7.50 -3.25 11.25
N GLU A 189 -8.69 -3.48 10.71
CA GLU A 189 -9.75 -2.47 10.59
C GLU A 189 -10.38 -2.09 11.94
N ALA A 190 -10.24 -2.96 12.95
CA ALA A 190 -10.69 -2.69 14.33
C ALA A 190 -9.67 -1.87 15.14
N LEU A 191 -8.44 -1.64 14.64
CA LEU A 191 -7.51 -0.73 15.29
C LEU A 191 -8.13 0.66 15.36
N GLU A 192 -8.19 1.25 16.55
CA GLU A 192 -8.95 2.49 16.82
C GLU A 192 -8.65 3.59 15.80
N LYS A 193 -7.36 3.87 15.56
CA LYS A 193 -6.90 4.91 14.64
C LYS A 193 -7.21 4.60 13.18
N ILE A 194 -7.11 3.32 12.78
CA ILE A 194 -7.47 2.88 11.43
C ILE A 194 -8.98 2.98 11.21
N SER A 195 -9.78 2.49 12.16
CA SER A 195 -11.24 2.56 12.10
C SER A 195 -11.72 4.01 12.03
N ALA A 196 -11.10 4.91 12.80
CA ALA A 196 -11.40 6.34 12.78
C ALA A 196 -11.03 6.95 11.42
N TYR A 197 -9.83 6.66 10.91
CA TYR A 197 -9.39 7.15 9.60
C TYR A 197 -10.33 6.68 8.48
N MET A 198 -10.68 5.38 8.41
CA MET A 198 -11.55 4.80 7.39
C MET A 198 -12.97 5.39 7.36
N LYS A 199 -13.43 5.96 8.47
CA LYS A 199 -14.73 6.64 8.60
C LYS A 199 -14.65 8.14 8.27
N SER A 200 -13.45 8.69 8.12
CA SER A 200 -13.24 10.12 7.85
C SER A 200 -13.24 10.42 6.35
N ASP A 201 -13.44 11.70 6.01
CA ASP A 201 -13.37 12.19 4.63
C ASP A 201 -11.95 12.16 4.04
N ARG A 202 -10.92 11.93 4.89
CA ARG A 202 -9.54 11.75 4.43
C ARG A 202 -9.31 10.36 3.81
N PHE A 203 -10.15 9.37 4.14
CA PHE A 203 -9.93 8.02 3.64
C PHE A 203 -10.20 7.91 2.14
N MET A 204 -9.14 7.67 1.39
CA MET A 204 -9.22 7.46 -0.04
C MET A 204 -9.70 6.03 -0.32
N LYS A 205 -10.96 5.85 -0.73
CA LYS A 205 -11.52 4.54 -1.15
C LYS A 205 -11.12 4.12 -2.56
N GLY A 206 -10.86 5.10 -3.41
CA GLY A 206 -10.51 4.90 -4.81
C GLY A 206 -10.08 6.22 -5.47
N PRO A 207 -9.59 6.17 -6.71
CA PRO A 207 -9.34 4.95 -7.48
C PRO A 207 -8.14 4.18 -6.91
N ILE A 208 -8.11 2.85 -7.11
CA ILE A 208 -6.97 2.01 -6.71
C ILE A 208 -5.75 2.35 -7.57
N ASN A 209 -5.97 2.42 -8.88
CA ASN A 209 -4.96 2.63 -9.91
C ASN A 209 -5.15 3.99 -10.61
N ASN A 210 -4.12 4.38 -11.35
CA ASN A 210 -4.16 5.59 -12.16
C ASN A 210 -5.15 5.44 -13.34
N LYS A 211 -5.61 6.57 -13.90
CA LYS A 211 -6.55 6.65 -15.04
C LYS A 211 -6.15 5.78 -16.25
N ILE A 212 -4.86 5.53 -16.42
CA ILE A 212 -4.30 4.74 -17.52
C ILE A 212 -4.60 3.23 -17.37
N ALA A 213 -4.82 2.73 -16.15
CA ALA A 213 -5.09 1.32 -15.91
C ALA A 213 -6.42 0.87 -16.53
N LYS A 214 -6.52 -0.43 -16.82
CA LYS A 214 -7.75 -1.08 -17.32
C LYS A 214 -8.67 -1.57 -16.21
N TRP A 215 -8.21 -1.53 -14.95
CA TRP A 215 -9.02 -1.85 -13.78
C TRP A 215 -8.63 -0.98 -12.58
N GLY A 216 -9.65 -0.61 -11.79
CA GLY A 216 -9.48 0.18 -10.56
C GLY A 216 -9.12 1.65 -10.81
N ASN A 217 -9.38 2.17 -12.01
CA ASN A 217 -9.00 3.53 -12.44
C ASN A 217 -10.10 4.59 -12.20
N THR A 218 -11.22 4.23 -11.59
CA THR A 218 -12.36 5.10 -11.28
C THR A 218 -12.58 5.21 -9.76
N LYS A 219 -13.06 6.38 -9.30
CA LYS A 219 -13.45 6.62 -7.90
C LYS A 219 -14.71 5.84 -7.52
#